data_AF-H3BJA8-F1
#
_entry.id   AF-H3BJA8-F1
#
_cell.length_a   1.000
_cell.length_b   1.000
_cell.length_c   1.000
_cell.angle_alpha   90.00
_cell.angle_beta   90.00
_cell.angle_gamma   90.00
#
_symmetry.space_group_name_H-M   'P 1'
#
loop_
_entity.id
_entity.type
_entity.pdbx_description
1 polymer ?
#
loop_
_entity_poly.entity_id
_entity_poly.type
_entity_poly.pdbx_seq_one_letter_code
_entity_poly.pdbx_strand_id
1 'polypeptide(L)'
;VNDIMPMIGARFYTQLDAAQMRNDVIEEDLAKEVQNGRLFRLLAKLGTINERPEFQKDPTWSETGDRYLLKLFRDHLFHQVTEAGAPWIDLSHIISCLNKLDAGVPEKISLISRDEKSVLVVTYSDLKRCFENTFQELIAAANDTTRKGQPLKSCRVAHFSSVPISSPVSVFTSLQIPLRVPLCSALTLVLSLDSNIVSRKHQYV
;
A
#
# COMPACT_ATOMS: atom_id res chain seq x y z
N VAL A 1 -31.61 -36.75 -19.95
CA VAL A 1 -31.30 -35.62 -19.04
C VAL A 1 -32.49 -35.30 -18.14
N ASN A 2 -33.68 -35.13 -18.71
CA ASN A 2 -34.91 -34.84 -17.95
C ASN A 2 -35.30 -35.94 -16.94
N ASP A 3 -34.99 -37.21 -17.19
CA ASP A 3 -35.33 -38.33 -16.27
C ASP A 3 -34.39 -38.43 -15.04
N ILE A 4 -33.21 -37.81 -15.11
CA ILE A 4 -32.16 -37.88 -14.06
C ILE A 4 -32.25 -36.68 -13.12
N MET A 5 -32.81 -35.57 -13.62
CA MET A 5 -32.96 -34.30 -12.89
C MET A 5 -33.74 -34.42 -11.57
N PRO A 6 -34.80 -35.24 -11.43
CA PRO A 6 -35.50 -35.44 -10.16
C PRO A 6 -34.67 -36.20 -9.12
N MET A 7 -33.81 -37.14 -9.54
CA MET A 7 -32.95 -37.91 -8.62
C MET A 7 -31.81 -37.08 -8.04
N ILE A 8 -31.37 -36.05 -8.77
CA ILE A 8 -30.26 -35.15 -8.37
C ILE A 8 -30.79 -33.79 -7.90
N GLY A 9 -32.06 -33.46 -8.12
CA GLY A 9 -32.62 -32.11 -7.98
C GLY A 9 -32.33 -31.43 -6.64
N ALA A 10 -32.47 -32.15 -5.52
CA ALA A 10 -32.14 -31.60 -4.19
C ALA A 10 -30.63 -31.34 -4.01
N ARG A 11 -29.77 -32.20 -4.57
CA ARG A 11 -28.31 -32.03 -4.53
C ARG A 11 -27.84 -30.93 -5.48
N PHE A 12 -28.56 -30.67 -6.56
CA PHE A 12 -28.25 -29.59 -7.50
C PHE A 12 -28.27 -28.23 -6.78
N TYR A 13 -29.27 -27.97 -5.93
CA TYR A 13 -29.32 -26.73 -5.15
C TYR A 13 -28.17 -26.59 -4.17
N THR A 14 -27.73 -27.67 -3.51
CA THR A 14 -26.55 -27.61 -2.62
C THR A 14 -25.26 -27.30 -3.38
N GLN A 15 -25.13 -27.78 -4.62
CA GLN A 15 -23.97 -27.47 -5.46
C GLN A 15 -24.04 -26.05 -6.02
N LEU A 16 -25.24 -25.58 -6.38
CA LEU A 16 -25.47 -24.21 -6.82
C LEU A 16 -25.16 -23.21 -5.69
N ASP A 17 -25.66 -23.48 -4.49
CA ASP A 17 -25.41 -22.68 -3.28
C ASP A 17 -23.90 -22.66 -2.93
N ALA A 18 -23.24 -23.81 -2.97
CA ALA A 18 -21.79 -23.88 -2.79
C ALA A 18 -21.01 -23.08 -3.85
N ALA A 19 -21.47 -23.08 -5.10
CA ALA A 19 -20.87 -22.27 -6.16
C ALA A 19 -21.10 -20.77 -5.95
N GLN A 20 -22.30 -20.38 -5.48
CA GLN A 20 -22.63 -18.98 -5.16
C GLN A 20 -21.81 -18.47 -3.97
N MET A 21 -21.77 -19.22 -2.85
CA MET A 21 -20.93 -18.87 -1.71
C MET A 21 -19.45 -18.73 -2.08
N ARG A 22 -18.96 -19.60 -2.98
CA ARG A 22 -17.58 -19.48 -3.49
C ARG A 22 -17.39 -18.20 -4.31
N ASN A 23 -18.37 -17.82 -5.13
CA ASN A 23 -18.30 -16.57 -5.88
C ASN A 23 -18.29 -15.37 -4.94
N ASP A 24 -19.12 -15.35 -3.89
CA ASP A 24 -19.14 -14.26 -2.92
C ASP A 24 -17.76 -14.06 -2.25
N VAL A 25 -17.10 -15.16 -1.88
CA VAL A 25 -15.74 -15.13 -1.34
C VAL A 25 -14.73 -14.57 -2.34
N ILE A 26 -14.81 -15.01 -3.61
CA ILE A 26 -13.92 -14.51 -4.67
C ILE A 26 -14.16 -13.02 -4.92
N GLU A 27 -15.41 -12.57 -4.91
CA GLU A 27 -15.75 -11.15 -5.08
C GLU A 27 -15.24 -10.29 -3.93
N GLU A 28 -15.31 -10.78 -2.69
CA GLU A 28 -14.74 -10.10 -1.52
C GLU A 28 -13.21 -9.98 -1.62
N ASP A 29 -12.52 -11.08 -1.95
CA ASP A 29 -11.07 -11.09 -2.12
C ASP A 29 -10.64 -10.16 -3.27
N LEU A 30 -11.37 -10.17 -4.37
CA LEU A 30 -11.12 -9.28 -5.51
C LEU A 30 -11.31 -7.81 -5.13
N ALA A 31 -12.32 -7.49 -4.32
CA ALA A 31 -12.55 -6.14 -3.84
C ALA A 31 -11.38 -5.63 -2.99
N LYS A 32 -10.81 -6.48 -2.12
CA LYS A 32 -9.60 -6.17 -1.33
C LYS A 32 -8.40 -5.91 -2.24
N GLU A 33 -8.18 -6.75 -3.25
CA GLU A 33 -7.06 -6.59 -4.19
C GLU A 33 -7.16 -5.32 -5.04
N VAL A 34 -8.38 -4.91 -5.43
CA VAL A 34 -8.60 -3.63 -6.14
C VAL A 34 -8.20 -2.44 -5.25
N GLN A 35 -8.52 -2.48 -3.95
CA GLN A 35 -8.11 -1.46 -2.99
C GLN A 35 -6.58 -1.44 -2.82
N ASN A 36 -5.96 -2.62 -2.68
CA ASN A 36 -4.50 -2.75 -2.62
C ASN A 36 -3.81 -2.13 -3.84
N GLY A 37 -4.35 -2.35 -5.05
CA GLY A 37 -3.83 -1.76 -6.28
C GLY A 37 -3.94 -0.23 -6.34
N ARG A 38 -4.95 0.38 -5.70
CA ARG A 38 -5.05 1.84 -5.56
C ARG A 38 -4.02 2.37 -4.58
N LEU A 39 -3.93 1.76 -3.40
CA LEU A 39 -2.99 2.13 -2.35
C LEU A 39 -1.53 2.01 -2.81
N PHE A 40 -1.20 0.94 -3.54
CA PHE A 40 0.13 0.74 -4.10
C PHE A 40 0.52 1.86 -5.07
N ARG A 41 -0.39 2.26 -5.98
CA ARG A 41 -0.15 3.38 -6.90
C ARG A 41 0.07 4.69 -6.13
N LEU A 42 -0.70 4.92 -5.07
CA LEU A 42 -0.56 6.13 -4.24
C LEU A 42 0.76 6.14 -3.49
N LEU A 43 1.17 5.01 -2.90
CA LEU A 43 2.47 4.85 -2.26
C LEU A 43 3.63 5.01 -3.24
N ALA A 44 3.51 4.47 -4.46
CA ALA A 44 4.51 4.64 -5.51
C ALA A 44 4.67 6.12 -5.89
N LYS A 45 3.55 6.84 -6.10
CA LYS A 45 3.56 8.29 -6.32
C LYS A 45 4.18 9.06 -5.14
N LEU A 46 3.85 8.70 -3.90
CA LEU A 46 4.42 9.31 -2.71
C LEU A 46 5.94 9.06 -2.62
N GLY A 47 6.39 7.85 -2.98
CA GLY A 47 7.80 7.48 -3.06
C GLY A 47 8.58 8.19 -4.16
N THR A 48 7.96 8.56 -5.28
CA THR A 48 8.63 9.32 -6.35
C THR A 48 8.78 10.82 -6.03
N ILE A 49 7.89 11.36 -5.19
CA ILE A 49 7.93 12.75 -4.73
C ILE A 49 8.95 12.91 -3.60
N ASN A 50 9.00 11.97 -2.65
CA ASN A 50 9.80 12.08 -1.43
C ASN A 50 11.28 11.71 -1.63
N GLU A 51 12.17 12.33 -0.85
CA GLU A 51 13.58 11.93 -0.68
C GLU A 51 14.40 11.82 -1.99
N ARG A 52 14.22 12.76 -2.94
CA ARG A 52 15.12 12.82 -4.10
C ARG A 52 16.54 13.24 -3.68
N PRO A 53 17.57 12.42 -3.96
CA PRO A 53 18.94 12.66 -3.50
C PRO A 53 19.56 13.93 -4.11
N GLU A 54 18.97 14.44 -5.19
CA GLU A 54 19.33 15.69 -5.86
C GLU A 54 19.09 16.93 -4.99
N PHE A 55 18.16 16.84 -4.02
CA PHE A 55 17.70 17.98 -3.21
C PHE A 55 17.89 17.79 -1.70
N GLN A 56 18.57 16.71 -1.28
CA GLN A 56 18.82 16.38 0.14
C GLN A 56 19.64 17.45 0.90
N LYS A 57 20.34 18.32 0.16
CA LYS A 57 21.22 19.38 0.70
C LYS A 57 20.70 20.80 0.52
N ASP A 58 19.54 20.98 -0.11
CA ASP A 58 18.94 22.32 -0.30
C ASP A 58 17.78 22.49 0.70
N PRO A 59 17.97 23.24 1.80
CA PRO A 59 16.93 23.46 2.82
C PRO A 59 15.67 24.09 2.22
N THR A 60 15.85 24.99 1.24
CA THR A 60 14.81 25.71 0.51
C THR A 60 13.81 24.80 -0.22
N TRP A 61 14.27 23.67 -0.76
CA TRP A 61 13.42 22.70 -1.46
C TRP A 61 12.54 21.91 -0.49
N SER A 62 13.03 21.69 0.74
CA SER A 62 12.35 20.88 1.74
C SER A 62 11.46 21.69 2.69
N GLU A 63 11.62 23.02 2.75
CA GLU A 63 10.97 23.90 3.73
C GLU A 63 9.82 24.77 3.15
N THR A 64 9.55 24.71 1.85
CA THR A 64 8.56 25.61 1.23
C THR A 64 7.28 24.88 0.79
N GLY A 65 6.14 25.28 1.38
CA GLY A 65 4.77 25.01 0.90
C GLY A 65 4.35 23.53 0.83
N ASP A 66 3.80 23.14 -0.32
CA ASP A 66 3.19 21.82 -0.57
C ASP A 66 4.15 20.64 -0.32
N ARG A 67 5.43 20.82 -0.66
CA ARG A 67 6.47 19.78 -0.51
C ARG A 67 6.78 19.49 0.96
N TYR A 68 6.78 20.52 1.80
CA TYR A 68 6.97 20.38 3.24
C TYR A 68 5.79 19.64 3.88
N LEU A 69 4.56 19.93 3.44
CA LEU A 69 3.34 19.23 3.87
C LEU A 69 3.42 17.72 3.60
N LEU A 70 3.85 17.33 2.39
CA LEU A 70 3.98 15.94 2.00
C LEU A 70 5.10 15.21 2.76
N LYS A 71 6.19 15.91 3.08
CA LYS A 71 7.27 15.39 3.93
C LYS A 71 6.79 15.11 5.34
N LEU A 72 6.06 16.05 5.96
CA LEU A 72 5.49 15.82 7.29
C LEU A 72 4.43 14.72 7.29
N PHE A 73 3.61 14.63 6.23
CA PHE A 73 2.64 13.56 6.07
C PHE A 73 3.31 12.19 5.97
N ARG A 74 4.43 12.08 5.24
CA ARG A 74 5.25 10.87 5.16
C ARG A 74 5.80 10.48 6.53
N ASP A 75 6.31 11.44 7.30
CA ASP A 75 6.82 11.16 8.64
C ASP A 75 5.68 10.71 9.58
N HIS A 76 4.50 11.32 9.49
CA HIS A 76 3.31 10.88 10.21
C HIS A 76 2.87 9.44 9.87
N LEU A 77 3.05 8.99 8.62
CA LEU A 77 2.70 7.62 8.22
C LEU A 77 3.72 6.58 8.70
N PHE A 78 5.01 6.83 8.46
CA PHE A 78 6.05 5.80 8.60
C PHE A 78 6.92 5.94 9.86
N HIS A 79 6.90 7.08 10.54
CA HIS A 79 7.69 7.35 11.75
C HIS A 79 6.78 7.52 12.96
N GLN A 80 5.92 6.52 13.20
CA GLN A 80 5.10 6.52 14.40
C GLN A 80 5.99 6.11 15.58
N VAL A 81 5.82 6.80 16.71
CA VAL A 81 6.54 6.55 17.97
C VAL A 81 5.54 6.38 19.08
N THR A 82 5.80 5.40 19.95
CA THR A 82 5.03 5.18 21.18
C THR A 82 5.39 6.23 22.24
N GLU A 83 4.59 6.31 23.31
CA GLU A 83 4.88 7.17 24.47
C GLU A 83 6.25 6.88 25.11
N ALA A 84 6.74 5.64 24.99
CA ALA A 84 8.06 5.22 25.47
C ALA A 84 9.21 5.58 24.49
N GLY A 85 8.91 6.25 23.38
CA GLY A 85 9.88 6.61 22.33
C GLY A 85 10.30 5.45 21.42
N ALA A 86 9.70 4.26 21.58
CA ALA A 86 9.96 3.13 20.70
C ALA A 86 9.20 3.28 19.36
N PRO A 87 9.79 2.88 18.22
CA PRO A 87 9.12 2.92 16.93
C PRO A 87 7.89 2.00 16.94
N TRP A 88 6.75 2.53 16.50
CA TRP A 88 5.50 1.81 16.34
C TRP A 88 5.20 1.66 14.85
N ILE A 89 4.72 0.49 14.43
CA ILE A 89 4.32 0.27 13.04
C ILE A 89 2.90 -0.27 13.06
N ASP A 90 1.93 0.60 12.78
CA ASP A 90 0.54 0.19 12.56
C ASP A 90 0.15 0.36 11.09
N LEU A 91 -0.06 -0.77 10.43
CA LEU A 91 -0.52 -0.82 9.05
C LEU A 91 -1.98 -0.35 8.92
N SER A 92 -2.81 -0.54 9.94
CA SER A 92 -4.22 -0.11 9.94
C SER A 92 -4.32 1.40 9.87
N HIS A 93 -3.50 2.11 10.66
CA HIS A 93 -3.34 3.56 10.59
C HIS A 93 -2.90 4.02 9.21
N ILE A 94 -1.85 3.40 8.65
CA ILE A 94 -1.33 3.75 7.32
C ILE A 94 -2.43 3.61 6.26
N ILE A 95 -3.10 2.46 6.21
CA ILE A 95 -4.18 2.20 5.24
C ILE A 95 -5.32 3.21 5.42
N SER A 96 -5.74 3.48 6.66
CA SER A 96 -6.80 4.45 6.93
C SER A 96 -6.43 5.86 6.46
N CYS A 97 -5.21 6.32 6.73
CA CYS A 97 -4.77 7.65 6.30
C CYS A 97 -4.63 7.75 4.78
N LEU A 98 -4.14 6.71 4.11
CA LEU A 98 -4.04 6.68 2.65
C LEU A 98 -5.42 6.63 1.99
N ASN A 99 -6.39 5.91 2.56
CA ASN A 99 -7.77 5.91 2.09
C ASN A 99 -8.43 7.30 2.24
N LYS A 100 -8.20 7.98 3.37
CA LYS A 100 -8.67 9.37 3.58
C LYS A 100 -8.03 10.35 2.59
N LEU A 101 -6.74 10.18 2.30
CA LEU A 101 -6.03 10.98 1.30
C LEU A 101 -6.55 10.72 -0.11
N ASP A 102 -6.75 9.46 -0.51
CA ASP A 102 -7.26 9.10 -1.83
C ASP A 102 -8.71 9.60 -2.03
N ALA A 103 -9.55 9.51 -0.99
CA ALA A 103 -10.88 10.08 -1.01
C ALA A 103 -10.87 11.62 -1.01
N GLY A 104 -9.92 12.26 -0.31
CA GLY A 104 -9.87 13.72 -0.15
C GLY A 104 -10.91 14.24 0.83
N VAL A 105 -11.02 13.60 1.99
CA VAL A 105 -12.02 13.92 3.02
C VAL A 105 -11.72 15.29 3.66
N PRO A 106 -12.72 16.10 4.05
CA PRO A 106 -12.49 17.37 4.78
C PRO A 106 -12.04 17.18 6.24
N GLU A 107 -11.65 15.97 6.63
CA GLU A 107 -11.11 15.67 7.96
C GLU A 107 -9.73 16.32 8.13
N LYS A 108 -9.49 16.90 9.31
CA LYS A 108 -8.23 17.57 9.66
C LYS A 108 -7.26 16.59 10.28
N ILE A 109 -6.01 16.64 9.84
CA ILE A 109 -4.87 15.92 10.39
C ILE A 109 -3.85 16.91 10.96
N SER A 110 -3.26 16.56 12.11
CA SER A 110 -2.19 17.34 12.73
C SER A 110 -0.84 16.74 12.36
N LEU A 111 -0.03 17.52 11.66
CA LEU A 111 1.30 17.16 11.22
C LEU A 111 2.33 17.87 12.09
N ILE A 112 3.21 17.11 12.72
CA ILE A 112 4.22 17.62 13.65
C ILE A 112 5.59 17.49 12.99
N SER A 113 6.40 18.54 13.07
CA SER A 113 7.77 18.51 12.61
C SER A 113 8.65 17.63 13.50
N ARG A 114 9.75 17.10 12.95
CA ARG A 114 10.71 16.26 13.71
C ARG A 114 11.34 16.99 14.91
N ASP A 115 11.46 18.31 14.82
CA ASP A 115 11.98 19.15 15.90
C ASP A 115 10.91 19.48 16.96
N GLU A 116 9.67 19.01 16.79
CA GLU A 116 8.49 19.26 17.64
C GLU A 116 8.09 20.75 17.80
N LYS A 117 8.80 21.67 17.15
CA LYS A 117 8.56 23.12 17.25
C LYS A 117 7.39 23.63 16.42
N SER A 118 7.00 22.89 15.38
CA SER A 118 6.00 23.31 14.40
C SER A 118 4.91 22.25 14.27
N VAL A 119 3.66 22.69 14.43
CA VAL A 119 2.45 21.88 14.24
C VAL A 119 1.61 22.51 13.14
N LEU A 120 1.31 21.73 12.10
CA LEU A 120 0.48 22.16 10.98
C LEU A 120 -0.79 21.33 10.95
N VAL A 121 -1.94 22.00 10.99
CA VAL A 121 -3.26 21.35 10.88
C VAL A 121 -3.78 21.56 9.47
N VAL A 122 -4.00 20.47 8.75
CA VAL A 122 -4.36 20.47 7.32
C VAL A 122 -5.50 19.50 7.06
N THR A 123 -6.33 19.74 6.06
CA THR A 123 -7.35 18.76 5.65
C THR A 123 -6.78 17.72 4.68
N TYR A 124 -7.34 16.50 4.65
CA TYR A 124 -6.96 15.52 3.62
C TYR A 124 -7.29 16.00 2.20
N SER A 125 -8.32 16.84 2.02
CA SER A 125 -8.61 17.50 0.74
C SER A 125 -7.48 18.42 0.27
N ASP A 126 -6.90 19.21 1.18
CA ASP A 126 -5.78 20.10 0.85
C ASP A 126 -4.52 19.27 0.56
N LEU A 127 -4.23 18.25 1.39
CA LEU A 127 -3.11 17.33 1.17
C LEU A 127 -3.20 16.63 -0.20
N LYS A 128 -4.39 16.19 -0.60
CA LYS A 128 -4.63 15.57 -1.90
C LYS A 128 -4.31 16.53 -3.05
N ARG A 129 -4.70 17.81 -2.91
CA ARG A 129 -4.38 18.85 -3.88
C ARG A 129 -2.88 19.08 -3.98
N CYS A 130 -2.20 19.26 -2.86
CA CYS A 130 -0.74 19.43 -2.80
C CYS A 130 -0.02 18.21 -3.43
N PHE A 131 -0.50 17.01 -3.14
CA PHE A 131 0.03 15.75 -3.66
C PHE A 131 -0.05 15.67 -5.19
N GLU A 132 -1.24 15.88 -5.75
CA GLU A 132 -1.43 15.76 -7.20
C GLU A 132 -0.73 16.90 -7.96
N ASN A 133 -0.74 18.13 -7.43
CA ASN A 133 0.01 19.26 -7.99
C ASN A 133 1.52 18.95 -8.07
N THR A 134 2.11 18.53 -6.94
CA THR A 134 3.54 18.22 -6.87
C THR A 134 3.91 17.07 -7.82
N PHE A 135 3.04 16.07 -7.95
CA PHE A 135 3.23 14.96 -8.87
C PHE A 135 3.17 15.42 -10.34
N GLN A 136 2.24 16.29 -10.69
CA GLN A 136 2.11 16.85 -12.04
C GLN A 136 3.31 17.71 -12.42
N GLU A 137 3.79 18.57 -11.51
CA GLU A 137 5.03 19.34 -11.70
C GLU A 137 6.22 18.42 -11.99
N LEU A 138 6.31 17.29 -11.28
CA LEU A 138 7.38 16.31 -11.45
C LEU A 138 7.33 15.62 -12.81
N ILE A 139 6.13 15.27 -13.28
CA ILE A 139 5.92 14.70 -14.61
C ILE A 139 6.29 15.71 -15.69
N ALA A 140 5.87 16.98 -15.53
CA ALA A 140 6.20 18.04 -16.48
C ALA A 140 7.72 18.22 -16.59
N ALA A 141 8.42 18.32 -15.44
CA ALA A 141 9.87 18.41 -15.40
C ALA A 141 10.57 17.20 -16.05
N ALA A 142 10.06 15.98 -15.82
CA ALA A 142 10.60 14.76 -16.42
C ALA A 142 10.47 14.77 -17.95
N ASN A 143 9.33 15.21 -18.48
CA ASN A 143 9.08 15.33 -19.92
C ASN A 143 9.99 16.38 -20.59
N ASP A 144 10.26 17.49 -19.91
CA ASP A 144 11.19 18.52 -20.39
C ASP A 144 12.64 18.03 -20.48
N THR A 145 13.09 17.19 -19.54
CA THR A 145 14.43 16.56 -19.60
C THR A 145 14.56 15.58 -20.75
N THR A 146 13.52 14.81 -21.08
CA THR A 146 13.52 13.88 -22.21
C THR A 146 13.67 14.62 -23.54
N ARG A 147 13.05 15.80 -23.69
CA ARG A 147 13.24 16.68 -24.86
C ARG A 147 14.67 17.22 -25.01
N LYS A 148 15.41 17.34 -23.90
CA LYS A 148 16.81 17.78 -23.90
C LYS A 148 17.82 16.65 -24.08
N GLY A 149 17.37 15.41 -24.30
CA GLY A 149 18.24 14.25 -24.60
C GLY A 149 19.25 13.93 -23.49
N GLN A 150 18.96 14.27 -22.23
CA GLN A 150 19.88 13.98 -21.12
C GLN A 150 19.71 12.54 -20.62
N PRO A 151 20.79 11.75 -20.51
CA PRO A 151 20.72 10.39 -19.99
C PRO A 151 20.37 10.38 -18.48
N LEU A 152 19.72 9.30 -18.00
CA LEU A 152 19.47 9.08 -16.57
C LEU A 152 20.80 9.15 -15.79
N LYS A 153 20.93 10.12 -14.89
CA LYS A 153 22.20 10.41 -14.20
C LYS A 153 22.60 9.36 -13.16
N SER A 154 21.65 8.69 -12.51
CA SER A 154 21.92 7.56 -11.61
C SER A 154 20.60 6.96 -11.11
N CYS A 155 20.20 5.79 -11.61
CA CYS A 155 19.60 4.84 -10.68
C CYS A 155 20.75 4.37 -9.81
N ARG A 156 20.80 4.74 -8.52
CA ARG A 156 21.63 3.98 -7.57
C ARG A 156 21.02 2.59 -7.49
N VAL A 157 21.37 1.75 -8.46
CA VAL A 157 21.26 0.31 -8.31
C VAL A 157 22.15 0.03 -7.11
N ALA A 158 21.55 -0.30 -5.96
CA ALA A 158 22.30 -0.99 -4.92
C ALA A 158 22.95 -2.15 -5.66
N HIS A 159 24.28 -2.18 -5.70
CA HIS A 159 25.05 -3.23 -6.37
C HIS A 159 24.54 -4.57 -5.82
N PHE A 160 23.58 -5.18 -6.51
CA PHE A 160 23.25 -6.57 -6.31
C PHE A 160 24.46 -7.27 -6.89
N SER A 161 25.31 -7.80 -6.00
CA SER A 161 26.31 -8.79 -6.38
C SER A 161 25.59 -9.80 -7.26
N SER A 162 26.00 -9.85 -8.53
CA SER A 162 25.45 -10.71 -9.56
C SER A 162 25.40 -12.14 -9.05
N VAL A 163 24.20 -12.64 -8.75
CA VAL A 163 23.99 -14.09 -8.67
C VAL A 163 24.01 -14.58 -10.12
N PRO A 164 24.97 -15.43 -10.52
CA PRO A 164 25.04 -15.91 -11.89
C PRO A 164 23.82 -16.77 -12.18
N ILE A 165 23.06 -16.38 -13.21
CA ILE A 165 21.95 -17.18 -13.73
C ILE A 165 22.58 -18.32 -14.54
N SER A 166 22.76 -19.49 -13.93
CA SER A 166 22.91 -20.74 -14.67
C SER A 166 21.57 -21.46 -14.74
N SER A 167 21.03 -21.53 -15.96
CA SER A 167 19.91 -22.36 -16.44
C SER A 167 18.49 -22.10 -15.87
N PRO A 168 17.45 -22.23 -16.72
CA PRO A 168 16.08 -22.28 -16.25
C PRO A 168 15.86 -23.66 -15.60
N VAL A 169 15.05 -23.74 -14.56
CA VAL A 169 14.80 -24.90 -13.68
C VAL A 169 15.66 -24.86 -12.42
N SER A 170 15.01 -24.56 -11.29
CA SER A 170 15.50 -24.60 -9.89
C SER A 170 15.88 -23.26 -9.24
N VAL A 171 14.88 -22.43 -8.95
CA VAL A 171 14.89 -21.62 -7.72
C VAL A 171 13.52 -21.74 -7.06
N PHE A 172 13.23 -22.95 -6.56
CA PHE A 172 12.08 -23.21 -5.71
C PHE A 172 12.49 -24.08 -4.52
N THR A 173 13.63 -23.76 -3.89
CA THR A 173 14.09 -24.48 -2.69
C THR A 173 15.04 -23.59 -1.88
N SER A 174 14.49 -22.69 -1.06
CA SER A 174 15.06 -22.25 0.23
C SER A 174 14.04 -21.42 1.00
N LEU A 175 12.87 -22.03 1.23
CA LEU A 175 12.10 -21.76 2.43
C LEU A 175 11.45 -23.09 2.77
N GLN A 176 12.04 -23.80 3.73
CA GLN A 176 11.54 -25.08 4.20
C GLN A 176 10.24 -24.86 4.98
N ILE A 177 9.16 -24.60 4.26
CA ILE A 177 7.79 -24.72 4.76
C ILE A 177 7.36 -26.15 4.40
N PRO A 178 6.97 -26.99 5.37
CA PRO A 178 6.57 -28.36 5.07
C PRO A 178 5.25 -28.35 4.27
N LEU A 179 5.35 -28.55 2.96
CA LEU A 179 4.20 -28.86 2.10
C LEU A 179 3.70 -30.27 2.42
N ARG A 180 2.75 -30.37 3.33
CA ARG A 180 1.76 -31.45 3.29
C ARG A 180 0.42 -30.99 3.87
N VAL A 181 -0.25 -30.09 3.14
CA VAL A 181 -1.67 -29.78 3.39
C VAL A 181 -2.33 -29.58 2.01
N PRO A 182 -3.48 -30.21 1.72
CA PRO A 182 -4.14 -30.11 0.42
C PRO A 182 -4.56 -28.66 0.14
N LEU A 183 -4.76 -28.32 -1.14
CA LEU A 183 -5.05 -27.00 -1.73
C LEU A 183 -6.27 -26.21 -1.17
N CYS A 184 -6.79 -26.56 0.00
CA CYS A 184 -7.94 -25.91 0.66
C CYS A 184 -7.57 -24.86 1.73
N SER A 185 -6.29 -24.68 2.11
CA SER A 185 -5.93 -23.88 3.29
C SER A 185 -5.25 -22.52 3.02
N ALA A 186 -5.09 -22.09 1.77
CA ALA A 186 -4.49 -20.78 1.48
C ALA A 186 -5.41 -19.61 1.87
N LEU A 187 -6.74 -19.81 1.87
CA LEU A 187 -7.69 -18.79 2.34
C LEU A 187 -7.62 -18.56 3.86
N THR A 188 -7.18 -19.54 4.64
CA THR A 188 -7.16 -19.42 6.11
C THR A 188 -6.07 -18.47 6.59
N LEU A 189 -4.96 -18.29 5.85
CA LEU A 189 -3.87 -17.39 6.27
C LEU A 189 -4.20 -15.90 6.07
N VAL A 190 -4.93 -15.56 5.01
CA VAL A 190 -5.43 -14.19 4.80
C VAL A 190 -6.54 -13.86 5.81
N LEU A 191 -7.45 -14.81 6.08
CA LEU A 191 -8.50 -14.63 7.09
C LEU A 191 -7.98 -14.58 8.54
N SER A 192 -6.85 -15.21 8.85
CA SER A 192 -6.25 -15.19 10.21
C SER A 192 -5.52 -13.87 10.53
N LEU A 193 -5.05 -13.16 9.50
CA LEU A 193 -4.54 -11.79 9.63
C LEU A 193 -5.69 -10.78 9.79
N ASP A 194 -6.79 -10.95 9.03
CA ASP A 194 -7.99 -10.09 9.14
C ASP A 194 -8.70 -10.28 10.51
N SER A 195 -8.80 -11.51 11.02
CA SER A 195 -9.44 -11.81 12.32
C SER A 195 -8.67 -11.24 13.52
N ASN A 196 -7.33 -11.13 13.42
CA ASN A 196 -6.50 -10.48 14.44
C ASN A 196 -6.64 -8.95 14.45
N ILE A 197 -6.98 -8.35 13.30
CA ILE A 197 -7.24 -6.90 13.19
C ILE A 197 -8.62 -6.55 13.78
N VAL A 198 -9.63 -7.41 13.58
CA VAL A 198 -10.97 -7.20 14.14
C VAL A 198 -11.02 -7.47 15.66
N SER A 199 -10.30 -8.47 16.18
CA SER A 199 -10.32 -8.78 17.62
C SER A 199 -9.68 -7.68 18.50
N ARG A 200 -8.75 -6.88 17.97
CA ARG A 200 -8.13 -5.77 18.75
C ARG A 200 -9.04 -4.54 18.93
N LYS A 201 -10.17 -4.45 18.20
CA LYS A 201 -11.15 -3.36 18.38
C LYS A 201 -12.07 -3.52 19.58
N HIS A 202 -12.03 -4.63 20.33
CA HIS A 202 -12.91 -4.85 21.48
C HIS A 202 -12.23 -4.84 22.85
N GLN A 203 -10.96 -4.44 22.93
CA GLN A 203 -10.23 -4.43 24.19
C GLN A 203 -9.88 -3.03 24.72
N TYR A 204 -10.33 -1.97 24.03
CA TYR A 204 -10.19 -0.57 24.48
C TYR A 204 -11.49 0.19 24.19
N VAL A 205 -12.55 -0.16 24.93
CA VAL A 205 -13.61 0.76 25.36
C VAL A 205 -13.56 0.79 26.87
#